data_AF-A0A7S0KK50-F1
#
_entry.id   AF-A0A7S0KK50-F1
#
_cell.length_a   1.000
_cell.length_b   1.000
_cell.length_c   1.000
_cell.angle_alpha   90.00
_cell.angle_beta   90.00
_cell.angle_gamma   90.00
#
_symmetry.space_group_name_H-M   'P 1'
#
loop_
_entity.id
_entity.type
_entity.pdbx_description
1 polymer ?
#
loop_
_entity_poly.entity_id
_entity_poly.type
_entity_poly.pdbx_seq_one_letter_code
_entity_poly.pdbx_strand_id
1 'polypeptide(L)'
;KKRGRPAVEPCPHGVRPRSRCATCSACPHGRRQRQCVDCGGAAICVHRRVKYTCVDCGGASVCEHGKQRYACKECGGASICVHARKRSQCVECGGVGICEHGVQRHRCKECGPGAPCVHGVERRNCETCGVIRGACRHGVKRYFCVICGGKGVCEHGLERRQCDECERDSGAKCEHGRRRYFCKECGGAGIC
;
A
#
# COMPACT_ATOMS: atom_id res chain seq x y z
N LYS A 1 -11.38 -42.94 13.92
CA LYS A 1 -11.05 -41.86 14.90
C LYS A 1 -10.36 -40.71 14.18
N LYS A 2 -11.05 -39.59 13.93
CA LYS A 2 -10.43 -38.37 13.37
C LYS A 2 -9.56 -37.76 14.47
N ARG A 3 -8.22 -37.75 14.32
CA ARG A 3 -7.32 -37.12 15.31
C ARG A 3 -7.60 -35.62 15.32
N GLY A 4 -8.11 -35.10 16.43
CA GLY A 4 -8.31 -33.66 16.61
C GLY A 4 -6.98 -32.93 16.50
N ARG A 5 -6.95 -31.79 15.80
CA ARG A 5 -5.73 -30.96 15.67
C ARG A 5 -5.39 -30.42 17.07
N PRO A 6 -4.13 -30.53 17.56
CA PRO A 6 -3.76 -30.01 18.86
C PRO A 6 -4.07 -28.51 18.94
N ALA A 7 -4.56 -28.07 20.09
CA ALA A 7 -4.84 -26.66 20.36
C ALA A 7 -3.52 -25.88 20.33
N VAL A 8 -3.27 -25.19 19.23
CA VAL A 8 -2.11 -24.30 19.10
C VAL A 8 -2.44 -23.02 19.85
N GLU A 9 -1.63 -22.65 20.85
CA GLU A 9 -1.80 -21.39 21.59
C GLU A 9 -1.76 -20.17 20.65
N PRO A 10 -2.55 -19.10 20.92
CA PRO A 10 -2.45 -17.85 20.19
C PRO A 10 -1.03 -17.28 20.26
N CYS A 11 -0.60 -16.56 19.23
CA CYS A 11 0.67 -15.82 19.33
C CYS A 11 0.54 -14.70 20.39
N PRO A 12 1.65 -14.11 20.89
CA PRO A 12 1.59 -12.98 21.84
C PRO A 12 0.80 -11.75 21.34
N HIS A 13 0.48 -11.72 20.04
CA HIS A 13 -0.36 -10.69 19.42
C HIS A 13 -1.84 -11.10 19.33
N GLY A 14 -2.27 -12.15 20.03
CA GLY A 14 -3.67 -12.62 20.07
C GLY A 14 -4.18 -13.29 18.79
N VAL A 15 -3.33 -13.50 17.78
CA VAL A 15 -3.75 -14.05 16.47
C VAL A 15 -3.48 -15.55 16.39
N ARG A 16 -4.49 -16.30 15.94
CA ARG A 16 -4.42 -17.75 15.76
C ARG A 16 -4.92 -18.17 14.37
N PRO A 17 -4.15 -18.98 13.62
CA PRO A 17 -2.77 -19.44 13.85
C PRO A 17 -1.72 -18.33 13.70
N ARG A 18 -0.50 -18.53 14.28
CA ARG A 18 0.64 -17.58 14.21
C ARG A 18 0.98 -17.12 12.80
N SER A 19 0.73 -17.95 11.78
CA SER A 19 0.95 -17.60 10.36
C SER A 19 0.03 -16.49 9.83
N ARG A 20 -1.07 -16.15 10.53
CA ARG A 20 -1.95 -15.02 10.20
C ARG A 20 -1.55 -13.73 10.91
N CYS A 21 -0.69 -13.81 11.92
CA CYS A 21 -0.22 -12.64 12.65
C CYS A 21 0.67 -11.80 11.74
N ALA A 22 0.32 -10.53 11.51
CA ALA A 22 1.10 -9.63 10.67
C ALA A 22 2.55 -9.50 11.17
N THR A 23 2.74 -9.38 12.49
CA THR A 23 4.06 -9.25 13.11
C THR A 23 4.86 -10.55 13.04
N CYS A 24 4.29 -11.69 13.45
CA CYS A 24 5.04 -12.96 13.45
C CYS A 24 5.28 -13.56 12.07
N SER A 25 4.46 -13.21 11.07
CA SER A 25 4.60 -13.74 9.70
C SER A 25 5.34 -12.79 8.77
N ALA A 26 5.70 -11.59 9.23
CA ALA A 26 6.53 -10.65 8.49
C ALA A 26 8.01 -11.04 8.55
N CYS A 27 8.73 -10.77 7.47
CA CYS A 27 10.19 -10.74 7.44
C CYS A 27 10.68 -9.32 7.78
N PRO A 28 12.00 -9.13 8.04
CA PRO A 28 12.59 -7.80 8.23
C PRO A 28 12.31 -6.81 7.10
N HIS A 29 12.00 -7.28 5.88
CA HIS A 29 11.61 -6.43 4.75
C HIS A 29 10.14 -5.97 4.78
N GLY A 30 9.40 -6.22 5.86
CA GLY A 30 7.99 -5.83 6.01
C GLY A 30 7.01 -6.61 5.12
N ARG A 31 7.46 -7.70 4.48
CA ARG A 31 6.64 -8.59 3.66
C ARG A 31 6.34 -9.87 4.42
N ARG A 32 5.29 -10.61 4.05
CA ARG A 32 5.07 -11.96 4.59
C ARG A 32 6.27 -12.84 4.22
N GLN A 33 6.92 -13.47 5.19
CA GLN A 33 8.16 -14.24 5.03
C GLN A 33 8.09 -15.24 3.86
N ARG A 34 6.99 -15.99 3.77
CA ARG A 34 6.78 -16.98 2.69
C ARG A 34 6.70 -16.38 1.28
N GLN A 35 6.39 -15.08 1.15
CA GLN A 35 6.21 -14.34 -0.10
C GLN A 35 7.32 -13.28 -0.33
N CYS A 36 8.36 -13.25 0.50
CA CYS A 36 9.45 -12.31 0.34
C CYS A 36 10.46 -12.86 -0.68
N VAL A 37 10.74 -12.08 -1.72
CA VAL A 37 11.70 -12.45 -2.76
C VAL A 37 13.12 -12.44 -2.20
N ASP A 38 13.45 -11.43 -1.41
CA ASP A 38 14.79 -11.23 -0.83
C ASP A 38 15.14 -12.29 0.22
N CYS A 39 14.12 -12.84 0.92
CA CYS A 39 14.31 -13.97 1.83
C CYS A 39 14.25 -15.35 1.15
N GLY A 40 14.09 -15.42 -0.18
CA GLY A 40 13.90 -16.69 -0.88
C GLY A 40 12.66 -17.46 -0.42
N GLY A 41 11.58 -16.74 -0.05
CA GLY A 41 10.39 -17.33 0.56
C GLY A 41 9.83 -18.51 -0.26
N ALA A 42 9.35 -19.55 0.43
CA ALA A 42 8.92 -20.81 -0.21
C ALA A 42 7.85 -20.67 -1.30
N ALA A 43 7.07 -19.57 -1.29
CA ALA A 43 6.07 -19.28 -2.30
C ALA A 43 6.62 -18.52 -3.52
N ILE A 44 7.93 -18.26 -3.60
CA ILE A 44 8.59 -17.57 -4.72
C ILE A 44 9.15 -18.59 -5.70
N CYS A 45 8.89 -18.42 -7.00
CA CYS A 45 9.42 -19.26 -8.07
C CYS A 45 10.79 -18.79 -8.54
N VAL A 46 11.41 -19.56 -9.44
CA VAL A 46 12.69 -19.21 -10.10
C VAL A 46 12.64 -17.86 -10.82
N HIS A 47 11.46 -17.43 -11.28
CA HIS A 47 11.24 -16.12 -11.90
C HIS A 47 11.10 -14.97 -10.90
N ARG A 48 11.40 -15.19 -9.62
CA ARG A 48 11.26 -14.20 -8.54
C ARG A 48 9.84 -13.63 -8.37
N ARG A 49 8.83 -14.37 -8.81
CA ARG A 49 7.38 -14.06 -8.67
C ARG A 49 6.73 -15.02 -7.68
N VAL A 50 5.56 -14.67 -7.15
CA VAL A 50 4.79 -15.61 -6.32
C VAL A 50 4.29 -16.77 -7.20
N LYS A 51 4.65 -18.01 -6.86
CA LYS A 51 4.30 -19.25 -7.58
C LYS A 51 2.83 -19.31 -7.96
N TYR A 52 1.96 -18.93 -7.02
CA TYR A 52 0.51 -18.94 -7.21
C TYR A 52 0.06 -18.11 -8.42
N THR A 53 0.70 -16.96 -8.68
CA THR A 53 0.32 -16.01 -9.72
C THR A 53 1.26 -16.03 -10.94
N CYS A 54 2.33 -16.82 -10.92
CA CYS A 54 3.32 -16.82 -11.98
C CYS A 54 2.79 -17.53 -13.23
N VAL A 55 2.68 -16.80 -14.35
CA VAL A 55 2.22 -17.35 -15.63
C VAL A 55 3.19 -18.39 -16.18
N ASP A 56 4.49 -18.08 -16.13
CA ASP A 56 5.57 -18.94 -16.61
C ASP A 56 5.67 -20.28 -15.84
N CYS A 57 5.14 -20.35 -14.61
CA CYS A 57 5.10 -21.57 -13.81
C CYS A 57 3.73 -22.27 -13.85
N GLY A 58 2.77 -21.77 -14.64
CA GLY A 58 1.39 -22.28 -14.62
C GLY A 58 0.74 -22.19 -13.24
N GLY A 59 1.00 -21.09 -12.50
CA GLY A 59 0.51 -20.91 -11.14
C GLY A 59 -0.99 -21.17 -11.00
N ALA A 60 -1.43 -21.67 -9.84
CA ALA A 60 -2.82 -22.12 -9.65
C ALA A 60 -3.90 -21.03 -9.90
N SER A 61 -3.54 -19.74 -9.85
CA SER A 61 -4.45 -18.65 -10.23
C SER A 61 -4.39 -18.26 -11.70
N VAL A 62 -3.62 -18.95 -12.53
CA VAL A 62 -3.50 -18.74 -13.97
C VAL A 62 -4.46 -19.72 -14.68
N CYS A 63 -5.18 -19.24 -15.69
CA CYS A 63 -6.00 -20.08 -16.55
C CYS A 63 -5.20 -20.59 -17.75
N GLU A 64 -5.77 -21.50 -18.52
CA GLU A 64 -5.19 -22.00 -19.78
C GLU A 64 -4.84 -20.88 -20.78
N HIS A 65 -5.57 -19.76 -20.73
CA HIS A 65 -5.31 -18.57 -21.56
C HIS A 65 -4.11 -17.71 -21.09
N GLY A 66 -3.31 -18.18 -20.12
CA GLY A 66 -2.15 -17.44 -19.59
C GLY A 66 -2.51 -16.18 -18.78
N LYS A 67 -3.79 -15.97 -18.46
CA LYS A 67 -4.29 -14.83 -17.69
C LYS A 67 -4.61 -15.26 -16.26
N GLN A 68 -4.66 -14.31 -15.32
CA GLN A 68 -5.19 -14.61 -13.99
C GLN A 68 -6.67 -15.02 -14.09
N ARG A 69 -7.06 -16.16 -13.54
CA ARG A 69 -8.41 -16.74 -13.56
C ARG A 69 -9.49 -15.72 -13.20
N TYR A 70 -9.27 -14.93 -12.15
CA TYR A 70 -10.23 -13.92 -11.72
C TYR A 70 -10.42 -12.78 -12.72
N ALA A 71 -9.45 -12.52 -13.59
CA ALA A 71 -9.45 -11.45 -14.59
C ALA A 71 -9.63 -11.94 -16.03
N CYS A 72 -9.69 -13.26 -16.24
CA CYS A 72 -9.87 -13.85 -17.56
C CYS A 72 -11.32 -13.69 -18.01
N LYS A 73 -11.53 -13.06 -19.17
CA LYS A 73 -12.86 -12.90 -19.77
C LYS A 73 -13.40 -14.23 -20.29
N GLU A 74 -12.54 -15.03 -20.93
CA GLU A 74 -12.86 -16.32 -21.54
C GLU A 74 -13.32 -17.33 -20.48
N CYS A 75 -12.72 -17.29 -19.28
CA CYS A 75 -13.15 -18.12 -18.15
C CYS A 75 -14.28 -17.50 -17.30
N GLY A 76 -14.85 -16.35 -17.68
CA GLY A 76 -15.86 -15.67 -16.87
C GLY A 76 -15.38 -15.28 -15.48
N GLY A 77 -14.10 -14.88 -15.35
CA GLY A 77 -13.43 -14.62 -14.08
C GLY A 77 -14.22 -13.69 -13.15
N ALA A 78 -14.13 -13.89 -11.83
CA ALA A 78 -14.94 -13.19 -10.83
C ALA A 78 -14.89 -11.65 -10.89
N SER A 79 -13.84 -11.06 -11.46
CA SER A 79 -13.74 -9.60 -11.66
C SER A 79 -14.41 -9.09 -12.93
N ILE A 80 -14.96 -9.98 -13.76
CA ILE A 80 -15.71 -9.69 -14.98
C ILE A 80 -17.20 -9.84 -14.67
N CYS A 81 -18.03 -8.92 -15.13
CA CYS A 81 -19.48 -9.01 -15.03
C CYS A 81 -20.08 -9.72 -16.25
N VAL A 82 -21.39 -10.00 -16.20
CA VAL A 82 -22.14 -10.61 -17.30
C VAL A 82 -22.05 -9.81 -18.62
N HIS A 83 -21.79 -8.50 -18.52
CA HIS A 83 -21.57 -7.60 -19.67
C HIS A 83 -20.13 -7.67 -20.24
N ALA A 84 -19.33 -8.66 -19.86
CA ALA A 84 -17.92 -8.83 -20.27
C ALA A 84 -16.97 -7.64 -19.93
N ARG A 85 -17.38 -6.76 -19.00
CA ARG A 85 -16.60 -5.62 -18.49
C ARG A 85 -16.05 -5.94 -17.10
N LYS A 86 -15.01 -5.22 -16.67
CA LYS A 86 -14.56 -5.30 -15.27
C LYS A 86 -15.71 -4.85 -14.36
N ARG A 87 -16.09 -5.67 -13.38
CA ARG A 87 -17.23 -5.45 -12.49
C ARG A 87 -17.14 -4.12 -11.75
N SER A 88 -15.94 -3.69 -11.36
CA SER A 88 -15.70 -2.37 -10.75
C SER A 88 -15.90 -1.18 -11.69
N GLN A 89 -15.96 -1.40 -13.00
CA GLN A 89 -16.05 -0.36 -14.03
C GLN A 89 -17.34 -0.45 -14.86
N CYS A 90 -18.22 -1.40 -14.53
CA CYS A 90 -19.45 -1.62 -15.26
C CYS A 90 -20.54 -0.70 -14.71
N VAL A 91 -21.08 0.17 -15.57
CA VAL A 91 -22.17 1.10 -15.26
C VAL A 91 -23.44 0.33 -14.90
N GLU A 92 -23.82 -0.64 -15.72
CA GLU A 92 -25.01 -1.48 -15.53
C GLU A 92 -24.97 -2.29 -14.23
N CYS A 93 -23.79 -2.61 -13.71
CA CYS A 93 -23.63 -3.29 -12.43
C CYS A 93 -23.42 -2.34 -11.24
N GLY A 94 -23.44 -1.01 -11.46
CA GLY A 94 -23.15 -0.03 -10.41
C GLY A 94 -21.75 -0.21 -9.79
N GLY A 95 -20.75 -0.56 -10.60
CA GLY A 95 -19.40 -0.86 -10.11
C GLY A 95 -18.82 0.25 -9.22
N VAL A 96 -18.00 -0.11 -8.22
CA VAL A 96 -17.40 0.85 -7.26
C VAL A 96 -16.67 2.04 -7.92
N GLY A 97 -16.17 1.87 -9.15
CA GLY A 97 -15.52 2.90 -9.93
C GLY A 97 -16.47 3.84 -10.68
N ILE A 98 -17.78 3.69 -10.53
CA ILE A 98 -18.83 4.54 -11.12
C ILE A 98 -19.25 5.60 -10.08
N CYS A 99 -19.45 6.84 -10.52
CA CYS A 99 -20.02 7.90 -9.68
C CYS A 99 -21.56 7.92 -9.78
N GLU A 100 -22.20 8.75 -8.98
CA GLU A 100 -23.65 9.01 -9.07
C GLU A 100 -24.10 9.45 -10.47
N HIS A 101 -23.21 10.09 -11.24
CA HIS A 101 -23.47 10.51 -12.63
C HIS A 101 -23.40 9.37 -13.66
N GLY A 102 -23.36 8.10 -13.25
CA GLY A 102 -23.41 6.95 -14.16
C GLY A 102 -22.16 6.75 -15.04
N VAL A 103 -21.10 7.51 -14.80
CA VAL A 103 -19.82 7.41 -15.54
C VAL A 103 -18.69 6.99 -14.62
N GLN A 104 -17.59 6.51 -15.20
CA GLN A 104 -16.40 6.16 -14.40
C GLN A 104 -15.88 7.39 -13.67
N ARG A 105 -15.68 7.29 -12.34
CA ARG A 105 -15.27 8.39 -11.45
C ARG A 105 -14.11 9.21 -12.01
N HIS A 106 -13.11 8.55 -12.60
CA HIS A 106 -11.93 9.22 -13.16
C HIS A 106 -12.17 9.93 -14.51
N ARG A 107 -13.26 9.61 -15.21
CA ARG A 107 -13.69 10.27 -16.47
C ARG A 107 -14.84 11.25 -16.25
N CYS A 108 -15.43 11.27 -15.06
CA CYS A 108 -16.54 12.14 -14.75
C CYS A 108 -16.09 13.60 -14.84
N LYS A 109 -16.85 14.42 -15.58
CA LYS A 109 -16.58 15.86 -15.71
C LYS A 109 -16.82 16.63 -14.40
N GLU A 110 -17.54 16.04 -13.45
CA GLU A 110 -17.91 16.69 -12.17
C GLU A 110 -17.19 16.07 -10.97
N CYS A 111 -16.94 14.76 -11.01
CA CYS A 111 -16.25 14.03 -9.93
C CYS A 111 -14.77 13.73 -10.23
N GLY A 112 -14.38 13.77 -11.50
CA GLY A 112 -13.06 13.32 -11.94
C GLY A 112 -11.94 14.28 -11.58
N PRO A 113 -10.69 13.85 -11.78
CA PRO A 113 -9.52 14.70 -11.58
C PRO A 113 -9.48 15.91 -12.53
N GLY A 114 -10.15 15.83 -13.69
CA GLY A 114 -10.33 16.96 -14.62
C GLY A 114 -11.59 17.79 -14.35
N ALA A 115 -12.37 17.47 -13.33
CA ALA A 115 -13.53 18.27 -12.97
C ALA A 115 -13.10 19.64 -12.44
N PRO A 116 -13.80 20.73 -12.73
CA PRO A 116 -13.53 22.00 -12.08
C PRO A 116 -13.71 21.84 -10.56
N CYS A 117 -12.82 22.47 -9.81
CA CYS A 117 -13.00 22.62 -8.37
C CYS A 117 -13.90 23.83 -8.07
N VAL A 118 -14.22 24.05 -6.80
CA VAL A 118 -14.95 25.24 -6.33
C VAL A 118 -14.24 26.56 -6.67
N HIS A 119 -12.96 26.52 -7.07
CA HIS A 119 -12.17 27.67 -7.51
C HIS A 119 -12.21 27.90 -9.04
N GLY A 120 -13.11 27.23 -9.77
CA GLY A 120 -13.34 27.49 -11.21
C GLY A 120 -12.28 26.95 -12.18
N VAL A 121 -11.22 26.33 -11.67
CA VAL A 121 -10.14 25.69 -12.45
C VAL A 121 -10.18 24.16 -12.30
N GLU A 122 -9.69 23.40 -13.28
CA GLU A 122 -9.63 21.93 -13.20
C GLU A 122 -8.93 21.48 -11.90
N ARG A 123 -9.50 20.52 -11.17
CA ARG A 123 -8.98 20.02 -9.89
C ARG A 123 -7.51 19.62 -9.97
N ARG A 124 -7.08 19.05 -11.09
CA ARG A 124 -5.68 18.68 -11.39
C ARG A 124 -4.72 19.87 -11.55
N ASN A 125 -5.23 21.02 -11.98
CA ASN A 125 -4.45 22.21 -12.34
C ASN A 125 -4.68 23.37 -11.35
N CYS A 126 -5.58 23.22 -10.39
CA CYS A 126 -5.87 24.24 -9.40
C CYS A 126 -4.68 24.44 -8.47
N GLU A 127 -4.18 25.65 -8.27
CA GLU A 127 -3.05 25.88 -7.36
C GLU A 127 -3.43 25.61 -5.88
N THR A 128 -4.73 25.71 -5.56
CA THR A 128 -5.29 25.45 -4.22
C THR A 128 -5.76 23.99 -4.04
N CYS A 129 -6.34 23.35 -5.07
CA CYS A 129 -6.88 21.98 -5.02
C CYS A 129 -5.99 20.93 -5.72
N GLY A 130 -5.32 21.34 -6.79
CA GLY A 130 -4.39 20.60 -7.65
C GLY A 130 -3.01 20.58 -7.05
N VAL A 131 -2.95 20.11 -5.81
CA VAL A 131 -1.72 19.67 -5.20
C VAL A 131 -1.29 18.41 -5.97
N ILE A 132 -0.32 18.58 -6.88
CA ILE A 132 0.53 17.51 -7.43
C ILE A 132 0.84 16.56 -6.27
N ARG A 133 0.23 15.36 -6.28
CA ARG A 133 0.31 14.33 -5.23
C ARG A 133 1.27 14.67 -4.08
N GLY A 134 0.80 15.51 -3.15
CA GLY A 134 1.51 15.83 -1.92
C GLY A 134 2.43 17.06 -1.91
N ALA A 135 2.37 18.03 -2.83
CA ALA A 135 3.06 19.34 -2.75
C ALA A 135 2.17 20.55 -2.39
N CYS A 136 2.56 21.37 -1.42
CA CYS A 136 1.87 22.62 -1.07
C CYS A 136 2.10 23.71 -2.14
N ARG A 137 1.32 24.81 -2.07
CA ARG A 137 1.49 26.01 -2.92
C ARG A 137 2.90 26.63 -2.88
N HIS A 138 3.71 26.26 -1.88
CA HIS A 138 5.09 26.70 -1.72
C HIS A 138 6.09 25.82 -2.47
N GLY A 139 5.64 25.00 -3.42
CA GLY A 139 6.49 24.15 -4.27
C GLY A 139 7.13 22.94 -3.56
N VAL A 140 6.96 22.81 -2.25
CA VAL A 140 7.51 21.72 -1.44
C VAL A 140 6.43 20.72 -1.06
N LYS A 141 6.80 19.45 -0.78
CA LYS A 141 5.85 18.44 -0.32
C LYS A 141 5.10 18.95 0.92
N ARG A 142 3.75 18.92 0.94
CA ARG A 142 2.88 19.38 2.05
C ARG A 142 3.28 18.75 3.38
N TYR A 143 3.72 17.49 3.35
CA TYR A 143 4.24 16.81 4.54
C TYR A 143 5.48 17.50 5.14
N PHE A 144 6.32 18.13 4.31
CA PHE A 144 7.57 18.81 4.72
C PHE A 144 7.46 20.36 4.65
N CYS A 145 6.26 20.91 4.48
CA CYS A 145 6.05 22.33 4.22
C CYS A 145 5.90 23.10 5.53
N VAL A 146 6.91 23.87 5.93
CA VAL A 146 6.90 24.67 7.18
C VAL A 146 5.75 25.66 7.23
N ILE A 147 5.56 26.38 6.14
CA ILE A 147 4.50 27.40 6.00
C ILE A 147 3.09 26.77 6.07
N CYS A 148 2.95 25.46 5.75
CA CYS A 148 1.68 24.75 5.86
C CYS A 148 1.55 23.88 7.12
N GLY A 149 2.50 23.94 8.07
CA GLY A 149 2.48 23.09 9.26
C GLY A 149 2.60 21.59 8.93
N GLY A 150 3.44 21.24 7.96
CA GLY A 150 3.67 19.85 7.55
C GLY A 150 4.12 18.96 8.71
N LYS A 151 3.53 17.76 8.83
CA LYS A 151 3.85 16.81 9.92
C LYS A 151 5.31 16.31 9.93
N GLY A 152 6.05 16.51 8.85
CA GLY A 152 7.45 16.16 8.68
C GLY A 152 8.43 17.26 9.10
N VAL A 153 7.96 18.44 9.50
CA VAL A 153 8.79 19.52 10.05
C VAL A 153 8.54 19.72 11.54
N CYS A 154 9.59 20.11 12.27
CA CYS A 154 9.50 20.47 13.68
C CYS A 154 9.11 21.94 13.86
N GLU A 155 8.93 22.37 15.11
CA GLU A 155 8.69 23.77 15.47
C GLU A 155 9.85 24.70 15.07
N HIS A 156 11.06 24.17 14.91
CA HIS A 156 12.25 24.90 14.43
C HIS A 156 12.32 25.05 12.90
N GLY A 157 11.29 24.63 12.16
CA GLY A 157 11.24 24.78 10.70
C GLY A 157 12.17 23.84 9.92
N LEU A 158 12.83 22.90 10.59
CA LEU A 158 13.65 21.84 9.97
C LEU A 158 12.83 20.56 9.82
N GLU A 159 13.26 19.67 8.92
CA GLU A 159 12.67 18.32 8.88
C GLU A 159 12.93 17.62 10.23
N ARG A 160 11.91 16.99 10.82
CA ARG A 160 12.04 16.33 12.16
C ARG A 160 13.19 15.33 12.24
N ARG A 161 13.53 14.71 11.09
CA ARG A 161 14.65 13.77 10.93
C ARG A 161 16.05 14.40 10.87
N GLN A 162 16.14 15.72 10.83
CA GLN A 162 17.35 16.54 10.68
C GLN A 162 17.50 17.58 11.80
N CYS A 163 16.50 17.77 12.65
CA CYS A 163 16.59 18.71 13.77
C CYS A 163 17.28 18.03 14.96
N ASP A 164 18.49 18.49 15.29
CA ASP A 164 19.27 17.97 16.42
C ASP A 164 18.71 18.47 17.79
N GLU A 165 17.84 19.49 17.80
CA GLU A 165 17.21 20.06 19.00
C GLU A 165 15.88 19.38 19.38
N CYS A 166 15.26 18.59 18.48
CA CYS A 166 14.00 17.91 18.77
C CYS A 166 14.24 16.55 19.44
N GLU A 167 14.42 16.54 20.77
CA GLU A 167 14.70 15.32 21.54
C GLU A 167 13.57 14.27 21.51
N ARG A 168 12.32 14.69 21.24
CA ARG A 168 11.11 13.85 21.40
C ARG A 168 10.50 13.34 20.10
N ASP A 169 11.01 13.72 18.93
CA ASP A 169 10.37 13.39 17.65
C ASP A 169 11.28 12.62 16.70
N SER A 170 11.30 11.29 16.86
CA SER A 170 11.61 10.26 15.84
C SER A 170 12.92 10.37 15.02
N GLY A 171 13.78 11.35 15.27
CA GLY A 171 14.95 11.68 14.45
C GLY A 171 16.26 11.84 15.22
N ALA A 172 16.21 11.91 16.56
CA ALA A 172 17.38 12.10 17.40
C ALA A 172 18.45 11.02 17.12
N LYS A 173 19.67 11.48 16.79
CA LYS A 173 20.86 10.62 16.78
C LYS A 173 21.09 10.18 18.23
N CYS A 174 21.37 8.90 18.44
CA CYS A 174 21.83 8.44 19.75
C CYS A 174 23.28 8.90 19.99
N GLU A 175 23.76 8.71 21.21
CA GLU A 175 25.17 8.93 21.60
C GLU A 175 26.19 8.24 20.66
N HIS A 176 25.77 7.18 19.95
CA HIS A 176 26.56 6.49 18.94
C HIS A 176 26.55 7.17 17.55
N GLY A 177 26.05 8.40 17.43
CA GLY A 177 25.98 9.18 16.18
C GLY A 177 25.00 8.64 15.13
N ARG A 178 24.27 7.55 15.42
CA ARG A 178 23.29 6.91 14.52
C ARG A 178 21.87 7.31 14.90
N ARG A 179 20.95 7.34 13.95
CA ARG A 179 19.52 7.54 14.25
C ARG A 179 19.03 6.46 15.21
N ARG A 180 18.41 6.84 16.34
CA ARG A 180 17.97 5.91 17.39
C ARG A 180 17.08 4.77 16.87
N TYR A 181 16.21 5.05 15.90
CA TYR A 181 15.37 4.03 15.23
C TYR A 181 16.18 2.94 14.50
N PHE A 182 17.39 3.24 14.02
CA PHE A 182 18.26 2.31 13.30
C PHE A 182 19.49 1.89 14.13
N CYS A 183 19.61 2.32 15.40
CA CYS A 183 20.78 2.01 16.21
C CYS A 183 20.60 0.71 16.99
N LYS A 184 21.45 -0.27 16.68
CA LYS A 184 21.48 -1.60 17.31
C LYS A 184 21.77 -1.55 18.80
N GLU A 185 22.65 -0.63 19.22
CA GLU A 185 23.03 -0.45 20.62
C GLU A 185 21.89 0.21 21.43
N CYS A 186 20.97 0.91 20.76
CA CYS A 186 19.82 1.55 21.40
C CYS A 186 18.50 0.76 21.22
N GLY A 187 18.54 -0.47 20.69
CA GLY A 187 17.34 -1.29 20.49
C GLY A 187 16.33 -0.71 19.50
N GLY A 188 16.81 0.02 18.47
CA GLY A 188 15.95 0.68 17.49
C GLY A 188 15.02 -0.28 16.72
N ALA A 189 13.76 0.13 16.53
CA ALA A 189 12.72 -0.68 15.88
C ALA A 189 12.84 -0.77 14.33
N GLY A 190 13.83 -0.11 13.73
CA GLY A 190 14.09 -0.06 12.29
C GLY A 190 15.23 -0.93 11.80
N ILE A 191 15.75 -1.79 12.68
CA ILE A 191 16.87 -2.67 12.37
C ILE A 191 16.29 -3.94 11.76
N CYS A 192 16.46 -4.08 10.45
CA CYS A 192 16.19 -5.31 9.71
C CYS A 192 17.26 -6.38 9.98
#